data_AF-A0A2N6KFQ2-F1
#
_entry.id   AF-A0A2N6KFQ2-F1
#
_cell.length_a   1.000
_cell.length_b   1.000
_cell.length_c   1.000
_cell.angle_alpha   90.00
_cell.angle_beta   90.00
_cell.angle_gamma   90.00
#
_symmetry.space_group_name_H-M   'P 1'
#
loop_
_entity.id
_entity.type
_entity.pdbx_description
1 polymer ?
#
loop_
_entity_poly.entity_id
_entity_poly.type
_entity_poly.pdbx_seq_one_letter_code
_entity_poly.pdbx_strand_id
1 'polypeptide(L)'
;MVSKVYTTEELINILAAERQACLKGDRLKLEVNVSGNPVIDQFIRTDGLQKFTAYQDFKAAIHEYQKEYLVSGIIWRELTVKGKTINYPEVDSQLIALPSDLDILKAAKSSILEFWNEVTSEMDLYLSVNNSKQYQQIIKADVDRIAQRTEWANICCFEKSNFLEIILQLGWGQPQEACYKRGFPNSGSEFIHAVIPGNYPIG
;
A
#
# COMPACT_ATOMS: atom_id res chain seq x y z
N MET A 1 -29.86 5.83 -17.66
CA MET A 1 -29.36 6.13 -16.31
C MET A 1 -27.85 6.21 -16.41
N VAL A 2 -27.24 7.33 -16.04
CA VAL A 2 -25.77 7.46 -16.03
C VAL A 2 -25.28 6.64 -14.84
N SER A 3 -24.57 5.55 -15.10
CA SER A 3 -23.93 4.76 -14.05
C SER A 3 -22.97 5.65 -13.27
N LYS A 4 -23.17 5.77 -11.95
CA LYS A 4 -22.26 6.53 -11.09
C LYS A 4 -20.92 5.79 -11.06
N VAL A 5 -19.84 6.45 -11.45
CA VAL A 5 -18.49 5.91 -11.28
C VAL A 5 -18.05 6.14 -9.85
N TYR A 6 -17.63 5.08 -9.18
CA TYR A 6 -17.15 5.13 -7.80
C TYR A 6 -15.74 5.71 -7.72
N THR A 7 -15.51 6.53 -6.70
CA THR A 7 -14.19 7.08 -6.35
C THR A 7 -13.37 6.07 -5.55
N THR A 8 -12.04 6.28 -5.50
CA THR A 8 -11.10 5.50 -4.68
C THR A 8 -11.55 5.38 -3.23
N GLU A 9 -11.99 6.50 -2.62
CA GLU A 9 -12.48 6.52 -1.24
C GLU A 9 -13.77 5.70 -1.05
N GLU A 10 -14.71 5.79 -2.01
CA GLU A 10 -15.93 4.99 -1.98
C GLU A 10 -15.61 3.49 -2.09
N LEU A 11 -14.67 3.09 -2.95
CA LEU A 11 -14.25 1.68 -3.08
C LEU A 11 -13.58 1.16 -1.80
N ILE A 12 -12.73 1.96 -1.16
CA ILE A 12 -12.11 1.62 0.13
C ILE A 12 -13.17 1.42 1.22
N ASN A 13 -14.16 2.31 1.28
CA ASN A 13 -15.27 2.22 2.24
C ASN A 13 -16.13 0.97 2.01
N ILE A 14 -16.42 0.65 0.76
CA ILE A 14 -17.16 -0.58 0.38
C ILE A 14 -16.40 -1.83 0.83
N LEU A 15 -15.09 -1.90 0.55
CA LEU A 15 -14.25 -3.03 0.96
C LEU A 15 -14.14 -3.15 2.49
N ALA A 16 -13.98 -2.04 3.19
CA ALA A 16 -13.92 -2.00 4.65
C ALA A 16 -15.22 -2.47 5.30
N ALA A 17 -16.37 -2.03 4.77
CA ALA A 17 -17.69 -2.44 5.26
C ALA A 17 -17.89 -3.95 5.08
N GLU A 18 -17.59 -4.48 3.89
CA GLU A 18 -17.73 -5.91 3.60
C GLU A 18 -16.83 -6.77 4.50
N ARG A 19 -15.58 -6.34 4.70
CA ARG A 19 -14.65 -7.01 5.62
C ARG A 19 -15.20 -7.04 7.06
N GLN A 20 -15.79 -5.94 7.52
CA GLN A 20 -16.33 -5.84 8.88
C GLN A 20 -17.55 -6.76 9.09
N ALA A 21 -18.43 -6.89 8.10
CA ALA A 21 -19.53 -7.85 8.15
C ALA A 21 -19.04 -9.30 8.18
N CYS A 22 -18.08 -9.64 7.32
CA CYS A 22 -17.49 -10.97 7.30
C CYS A 22 -16.89 -11.35 8.67
N LEU A 23 -16.24 -10.40 9.36
CA LEU A 23 -15.62 -10.60 10.69
C LEU A 23 -16.64 -10.70 11.84
N LYS A 24 -17.72 -9.92 11.81
CA LYS A 24 -18.74 -9.92 12.88
C LYS A 24 -19.67 -11.13 12.84
N GLY A 25 -19.63 -11.93 11.77
CA GLY A 25 -20.56 -13.04 11.58
C GLY A 25 -22.01 -12.61 11.31
N ASP A 26 -22.32 -11.34 11.52
CA ASP A 26 -23.56 -10.67 11.15
C ASP A 26 -23.49 -10.18 9.71
N ARG A 27 -24.48 -10.63 8.93
CA ARG A 27 -24.73 -10.19 7.56
C ARG A 27 -24.93 -8.69 7.53
N LEU A 28 -24.17 -8.00 6.71
CA LEU A 28 -24.49 -6.63 6.35
C LEU A 28 -25.84 -6.65 5.63
N LYS A 29 -26.89 -6.16 6.31
CA LYS A 29 -27.89 -5.35 5.62
C LYS A 29 -27.18 -4.04 5.29
N LEU A 30 -26.34 -4.05 4.26
CA LEU A 30 -25.91 -2.81 3.64
C LEU A 30 -27.20 -2.15 3.18
N GLU A 31 -27.65 -1.13 3.91
CA GLU A 31 -28.40 -0.02 3.30
C GLU A 31 -27.44 0.77 2.37
N VAL A 32 -26.65 0.06 1.56
CA VAL A 32 -25.96 0.65 0.42
C VAL A 32 -27.06 0.79 -0.61
N ASN A 33 -27.43 2.04 -0.86
CA ASN A 33 -28.22 2.39 -2.01
C ASN A 33 -27.62 1.70 -3.23
N VAL A 34 -28.42 0.82 -3.83
CA VAL A 34 -28.13 0.09 -5.07
C VAL A 34 -27.47 1.08 -6.04
N SER A 35 -26.23 0.79 -6.42
CA SER A 35 -25.29 1.70 -7.08
C SER A 35 -25.70 2.07 -8.50
N GLY A 36 -26.58 1.26 -9.10
CA GLY A 36 -26.89 1.33 -10.52
C GLY A 36 -25.83 0.66 -11.39
N ASN A 37 -24.76 0.10 -10.81
CA ASN A 37 -23.83 -0.78 -11.52
C ASN A 37 -24.21 -2.25 -11.24
N PRO A 38 -24.70 -2.98 -12.26
CA PRO A 38 -25.21 -4.33 -12.07
C PRO A 38 -24.16 -5.32 -11.58
N VAL A 39 -22.86 -5.10 -11.81
CA VAL A 39 -21.79 -6.01 -11.37
C VAL A 39 -21.59 -5.88 -9.86
N ILE A 40 -21.37 -4.66 -9.36
CA ILE A 40 -21.22 -4.40 -7.92
C ILE A 40 -22.52 -4.74 -7.19
N ASP A 41 -23.66 -4.34 -7.76
CA ASP A 41 -24.99 -4.61 -7.17
C ASP A 41 -25.33 -6.11 -7.16
N GLN A 42 -24.85 -6.89 -8.14
CA GLN A 42 -25.03 -8.35 -8.15
C GLN A 42 -24.22 -9.02 -7.05
N PHE A 43 -22.96 -8.62 -6.84
CA PHE A 43 -22.15 -9.16 -5.75
C PHE A 43 -22.68 -8.77 -4.37
N ILE A 44 -23.24 -7.56 -4.22
CA ILE A 44 -23.97 -7.15 -3.00
C ILE A 44 -25.22 -8.03 -2.77
N ARG A 45 -25.82 -8.60 -3.84
CA ARG A 45 -27.07 -9.37 -3.80
C ARG A 45 -26.91 -10.89 -3.78
N THR A 46 -25.80 -11.46 -4.25
CA THR A 46 -25.65 -12.91 -4.36
C THR A 46 -25.34 -13.56 -3.01
N ASP A 47 -26.39 -14.14 -2.44
CA ASP A 47 -26.36 -14.98 -1.25
C ASP A 47 -25.64 -16.33 -1.53
N GLY A 48 -24.60 -16.60 -0.75
CA GLY A 48 -24.18 -17.97 -0.44
C GLY A 48 -23.01 -18.51 -1.24
N LEU A 49 -21.79 -18.29 -0.75
CA LEU A 49 -20.63 -19.20 -0.85
C LEU A 49 -19.61 -18.82 0.24
N GLN A 50 -18.75 -19.76 0.63
CA GLN A 50 -17.91 -19.73 1.83
C GLN A 50 -17.28 -18.35 2.15
N LYS A 51 -17.46 -17.86 3.39
CA LYS A 51 -17.17 -16.49 3.86
C LYS A 51 -15.83 -15.89 3.40
N PHE A 52 -14.78 -16.71 3.31
CA PHE A 52 -13.46 -16.25 2.91
C PHE A 52 -13.31 -16.14 1.38
N THR A 53 -13.84 -17.12 0.64
CA THR A 53 -13.87 -17.13 -0.82
C THR A 53 -14.72 -15.97 -1.34
N ALA A 54 -15.87 -15.72 -0.73
CA ALA A 54 -16.75 -14.60 -1.09
C ALA A 54 -16.05 -13.23 -0.99
N TYR A 55 -15.24 -13.00 0.05
CA TYR A 55 -14.50 -11.73 0.19
C TYR A 55 -13.35 -11.60 -0.81
N GLN A 56 -12.64 -12.68 -1.13
CA GLN A 56 -11.57 -12.64 -2.15
C GLN A 56 -12.17 -12.42 -3.55
N ASP A 57 -13.29 -13.07 -3.86
CA ASP A 57 -14.01 -12.90 -5.12
C ASP A 57 -14.58 -11.47 -5.22
N PHE A 58 -15.10 -10.92 -4.13
CA PHE A 58 -15.53 -9.52 -4.05
C PHE A 58 -14.36 -8.55 -4.29
N LYS A 59 -13.22 -8.77 -3.63
CA LYS A 59 -12.01 -7.96 -3.84
C LYS A 59 -11.55 -8.01 -5.30
N ALA A 60 -11.57 -9.19 -5.92
CA ALA A 60 -11.25 -9.35 -7.34
C ALA A 60 -12.22 -8.59 -8.25
N ALA A 61 -13.53 -8.61 -7.96
CA ALA A 61 -14.53 -7.84 -8.69
C ALA A 61 -14.27 -6.32 -8.60
N ILE A 62 -13.89 -5.81 -7.43
CA ILE A 62 -13.49 -4.40 -7.27
C ILE A 62 -12.23 -4.08 -8.07
N HIS A 63 -11.26 -5.00 -8.14
CA HIS A 63 -10.05 -4.81 -8.95
C HIS A 63 -10.35 -4.77 -10.44
N GLU A 64 -11.26 -5.60 -10.94
CA GLU A 64 -11.73 -5.52 -12.33
C GLU A 64 -12.48 -4.21 -12.60
N TYR A 65 -13.31 -3.77 -11.65
CA TYR A 65 -13.96 -2.46 -11.72
C TYR A 65 -12.95 -1.31 -11.81
N GLN A 66 -11.87 -1.33 -11.01
CA GLN A 66 -10.82 -0.32 -11.10
C GLN A 66 -10.21 -0.25 -12.50
N LYS A 67 -10.00 -1.39 -13.16
CA LYS A 67 -9.46 -1.45 -14.52
C LYS A 67 -10.46 -0.95 -15.56
N GLU A 68 -11.72 -1.38 -15.47
CA GLU A 68 -12.78 -1.02 -16.42
C GLU A 68 -13.09 0.49 -16.41
N TYR A 69 -13.14 1.07 -15.21
CA TYR A 69 -13.51 2.48 -15.01
C TYR A 69 -12.32 3.41 -14.75
N LEU A 70 -11.08 2.89 -14.86
CA LEU A 70 -9.84 3.63 -14.63
C LEU A 70 -9.79 4.33 -13.27
N VAL A 71 -10.31 3.68 -12.23
CA VAL A 71 -10.31 4.22 -10.86
C VAL A 71 -8.96 3.96 -10.20
N SER A 72 -8.22 5.04 -9.98
CA SER A 72 -6.90 5.02 -9.34
C SER A 72 -6.91 4.32 -7.97
N GLY A 73 -5.89 3.52 -7.70
CA GLY A 73 -5.63 2.95 -6.38
C GLY A 73 -4.83 3.87 -5.44
N ILE A 74 -4.46 5.07 -5.91
CA ILE A 74 -3.61 6.00 -5.17
C ILE A 74 -4.42 6.76 -4.12
N ILE A 75 -3.85 6.81 -2.93
CA ILE A 75 -4.22 7.71 -1.85
C ILE A 75 -3.05 8.64 -1.55
N TRP A 76 -3.35 9.89 -1.22
CA TRP A 76 -2.33 10.85 -0.78
C TRP A 76 -2.20 10.77 0.73
N ARG A 77 -0.97 10.58 1.20
CA ARG A 77 -0.65 10.56 2.63
C ARG A 77 0.27 11.71 2.99
N GLU A 78 0.09 12.17 4.21
CA GLU A 78 0.98 13.13 4.85
C GLU A 78 1.75 12.40 5.95
N LEU A 79 3.08 12.57 5.96
CA LEU A 79 3.95 12.04 6.99
C LEU A 79 4.79 13.18 7.56
N THR A 80 4.76 13.33 8.88
CA THR A 80 5.61 14.29 9.61
C THR A 80 6.59 13.55 10.51
N VAL A 81 7.89 13.78 10.32
CA VAL A 81 8.97 13.19 11.13
C VAL A 81 10.01 14.26 11.42
N LYS A 82 10.44 14.40 12.69
CA LYS A 82 11.46 15.39 13.12
C LYS A 82 11.15 16.83 12.65
N GLY A 83 9.87 17.20 12.63
CA GLY A 83 9.42 18.54 12.21
C GLY A 83 9.46 18.80 10.69
N LYS A 84 9.72 17.77 9.88
CA LYS A 84 9.64 17.80 8.42
C LYS A 84 8.41 17.04 7.96
N THR A 85 7.72 17.57 6.96
CA THR A 85 6.48 16.99 6.44
C THR A 85 6.62 16.72 4.94
N ILE A 86 6.14 15.55 4.51
CA ILE A 86 6.01 15.19 3.10
C ILE A 86 4.59 14.74 2.80
N ASN A 87 4.09 15.17 1.63
CA ASN A 87 2.89 14.62 1.01
C ASN A 87 3.32 13.69 -0.12
N TYR A 88 2.89 12.43 -0.07
CA TYR A 88 3.32 11.41 -1.02
C TYR A 88 2.17 10.50 -1.43
N PRO A 89 2.20 9.98 -2.67
CA PRO A 89 1.23 9.00 -3.14
C PRO A 89 1.59 7.60 -2.62
N GLU A 90 0.60 6.87 -2.15
CA GLU A 90 0.69 5.46 -1.74
C GLU A 90 -0.48 4.69 -2.36
N VAL A 91 -0.29 3.41 -2.68
CA VAL A 91 -1.39 2.54 -3.13
C VAL A 91 -2.08 1.97 -1.90
N ASP A 92 -3.39 2.13 -1.79
CA ASP A 92 -4.13 1.52 -0.67
C ASP A 92 -4.00 0.00 -0.68
N SER A 93 -3.77 -0.59 0.49
CA SER A 93 -3.57 -2.04 0.67
C SER A 93 -4.73 -2.93 0.16
N GLN A 94 -5.92 -2.35 -0.02
CA GLN A 94 -7.11 -3.05 -0.50
C GLN A 94 -7.32 -2.90 -2.02
N LEU A 95 -6.69 -1.92 -2.65
CA LEU A 95 -6.82 -1.61 -4.07
C LEU A 95 -5.62 -2.10 -4.89
N ILE A 96 -5.74 -1.98 -6.21
CA ILE A 96 -4.65 -2.23 -7.15
C ILE A 96 -4.11 -0.93 -7.74
N ALA A 97 -2.83 -0.96 -8.12
CA ALA A 97 -2.22 0.11 -8.90
C ALA A 97 -2.54 -0.08 -10.39
N LEU A 98 -3.09 0.95 -11.01
CA LEU A 98 -3.22 1.01 -12.47
C LEU A 98 -1.90 1.44 -13.12
N PRO A 99 -1.71 1.22 -14.44
CA PRO A 99 -0.51 1.70 -15.14
C PRO A 99 -0.26 3.20 -14.94
N SER A 100 -1.33 4.02 -14.96
CA SER A 100 -1.26 5.46 -14.68
C SER A 100 -0.80 5.78 -13.26
N ASP A 101 -1.14 4.92 -12.29
CA ASP A 101 -0.74 5.08 -10.90
C ASP A 101 0.75 4.81 -10.72
N LEU A 102 1.31 3.85 -11.48
CA LEU A 102 2.74 3.59 -11.46
C LEU A 102 3.56 4.80 -11.91
N ASP A 103 3.09 5.55 -12.90
CA ASP A 103 3.77 6.77 -13.35
C ASP A 103 3.80 7.83 -12.25
N ILE A 104 2.71 7.96 -11.49
CA ILE A 104 2.62 8.85 -10.31
C ILE A 104 3.63 8.41 -9.24
N LEU A 105 3.70 7.12 -8.92
CA LEU A 105 4.64 6.58 -7.93
C LEU A 105 6.10 6.76 -8.36
N LYS A 106 6.40 6.54 -9.65
CA LYS A 106 7.74 6.76 -10.24
C LYS A 106 8.13 8.24 -10.15
N ALA A 107 7.20 9.15 -10.41
CA ALA A 107 7.44 10.59 -10.32
C ALA A 107 7.69 11.06 -8.88
N ALA A 108 7.00 10.47 -7.88
CA ALA A 108 7.16 10.83 -6.47
C ALA A 108 8.40 10.24 -5.80
N LYS A 109 9.09 9.28 -6.45
CA LYS A 109 10.23 8.56 -5.87
C LYS A 109 11.35 9.50 -5.42
N SER A 110 11.71 10.50 -6.22
CA SER A 110 12.81 11.43 -5.88
C SER A 110 12.50 12.21 -4.61
N SER A 111 11.29 12.77 -4.49
CA SER A 111 10.88 13.52 -3.29
C SER A 111 10.85 12.65 -2.05
N ILE A 112 10.42 11.38 -2.16
CA ILE A 112 10.44 10.44 -1.03
C ILE A 112 11.88 10.14 -0.59
N LEU A 113 12.80 9.92 -1.54
CA LEU A 113 14.20 9.67 -1.25
C LEU A 113 14.90 10.89 -0.64
N GLU A 114 14.60 12.09 -1.11
CA GLU A 114 15.10 13.35 -0.54
C GLU A 114 14.64 13.52 0.91
N PHE A 115 13.34 13.36 1.16
CA PHE A 115 12.78 13.41 2.51
C PHE A 115 13.39 12.36 3.44
N TRP A 116 13.46 11.10 2.99
CA TRP A 116 14.10 10.02 3.73
C TRP A 116 15.52 10.39 4.13
N ASN A 117 16.34 10.82 3.16
CA ASN A 117 17.73 11.20 3.40
C ASN A 117 17.88 12.35 4.41
N GLU A 118 16.95 13.30 4.42
CA GLU A 118 16.94 14.41 5.37
C GLU A 118 16.60 13.93 6.79
N VAL A 119 15.56 13.10 6.95
CA VAL A 119 15.10 12.69 8.29
C VAL A 119 15.91 11.54 8.90
N THR A 120 16.67 10.78 8.09
CA THR A 120 17.46 9.62 8.55
C THR A 120 18.98 9.85 8.55
N SER A 121 19.47 11.08 8.40
CA SER A 121 20.92 11.36 8.25
C SER A 121 21.78 10.86 9.41
N GLU A 122 21.22 10.80 10.62
CA GLU A 122 21.91 10.40 11.86
C GLU A 122 21.39 9.06 12.40
N MET A 123 20.69 8.25 11.59
CA MET A 123 20.06 7.00 12.01
C MET A 123 20.87 5.78 11.56
N ASP A 124 20.77 4.68 12.31
CA ASP A 124 21.33 3.40 11.89
C ASP A 124 20.41 2.76 10.84
N LEU A 125 20.99 2.30 9.74
CA LEU A 125 20.28 1.77 8.59
C LEU A 125 20.40 0.25 8.52
N TYR A 126 19.28 -0.42 8.26
CA TYR A 126 19.20 -1.87 8.17
C TYR A 126 18.39 -2.30 6.94
N LEU A 127 18.92 -3.22 6.15
CA LEU A 127 18.20 -3.89 5.08
C LEU A 127 17.46 -5.11 5.64
N SER A 128 16.16 -5.20 5.36
CA SER A 128 15.39 -6.41 5.61
C SER A 128 15.80 -7.53 4.65
N VAL A 129 16.22 -8.65 5.21
CA VAL A 129 16.60 -9.87 4.49
C VAL A 129 15.79 -11.06 4.98
N ASN A 130 15.72 -12.11 4.16
CA ASN A 130 15.02 -13.36 4.51
C ASN A 130 13.54 -13.13 4.90
N ASN A 131 12.81 -12.32 4.11
CA ASN A 131 11.41 -11.95 4.33
C ASN A 131 11.16 -11.26 5.68
N SER A 132 11.95 -10.23 6.00
CA SER A 132 11.86 -9.47 7.26
C SER A 132 12.06 -10.29 8.52
N LYS A 133 12.70 -11.46 8.40
CA LYS A 133 13.13 -12.27 9.56
C LYS A 133 14.48 -11.85 10.10
N GLN A 134 15.28 -11.17 9.28
CA GLN A 134 16.64 -10.77 9.60
C GLN A 134 16.89 -9.37 9.07
N TYR A 135 17.76 -8.65 9.77
CA TYR A 135 18.15 -7.27 9.46
C TYR A 135 19.65 -7.20 9.33
N GLN A 136 20.12 -6.73 8.18
CA GLN A 136 21.54 -6.52 7.92
C GLN A 136 21.84 -5.03 7.97
N GLN A 137 22.79 -4.60 8.80
CA GLN A 137 23.20 -3.20 8.82
C GLN A 137 23.82 -2.81 7.47
N ILE A 138 23.43 -1.65 6.95
CA ILE A 138 23.88 -1.12 5.67
C ILE A 138 24.32 0.34 5.81
N ILE A 139 25.01 0.85 4.79
CA ILE A 139 25.38 2.27 4.73
C ILE A 139 24.53 2.99 3.68
N LYS A 140 24.53 4.33 3.72
CA LYS A 140 23.79 5.17 2.77
C LYS A 140 24.10 4.84 1.30
N ALA A 141 25.35 4.52 0.97
CA ALA A 141 25.73 4.12 -0.38
C ALA A 141 25.05 2.81 -0.85
N ASP A 142 24.67 1.91 0.06
CA ASP A 142 23.86 0.74 -0.27
C ASP A 142 22.42 1.14 -0.63
N VAL A 143 21.84 2.07 0.13
CA VAL A 143 20.51 2.64 -0.14
C VAL A 143 20.47 3.26 -1.54
N ASP A 144 21.47 4.08 -1.88
CA ASP A 144 21.56 4.73 -3.19
C ASP A 144 21.64 3.71 -4.33
N ARG A 145 22.42 2.63 -4.15
CA ARG A 145 22.52 1.53 -5.12
C ARG A 145 21.20 0.80 -5.31
N ILE A 146 20.45 0.56 -4.23
CA ILE A 146 19.13 -0.07 -4.29
C ILE A 146 18.15 0.87 -4.98
N ALA A 147 18.17 2.16 -4.63
CA ALA A 147 17.33 3.17 -5.25
C ALA A 147 17.57 3.29 -6.76
N GLN A 148 18.79 3.09 -7.26
CA GLN A 148 19.07 3.13 -8.71
C GLN A 148 18.42 1.98 -9.50
N ARG A 149 18.21 0.82 -8.87
CA ARG A 149 17.63 -0.37 -9.55
C ARG A 149 16.12 -0.53 -9.35
N THR A 150 15.51 0.27 -8.48
CA THR A 150 14.06 0.24 -8.22
C THR A 150 13.34 1.32 -9.03
N GLU A 151 12.03 1.21 -9.16
CA GLU A 151 11.22 2.12 -9.98
C GLU A 151 10.43 3.12 -9.14
N TRP A 152 9.90 2.68 -8.00
CA TRP A 152 9.07 3.49 -7.12
C TRP A 152 9.53 3.38 -5.67
N ALA A 153 9.11 4.33 -4.83
CA ALA A 153 9.39 4.35 -3.40
C ALA A 153 8.10 4.57 -2.62
N ASN A 154 8.06 4.02 -1.42
CA ASN A 154 7.05 4.29 -0.40
C ASN A 154 7.74 4.43 0.96
N ILE A 155 7.11 5.16 1.87
CA ILE A 155 7.65 5.42 3.20
C ILE A 155 6.57 5.20 4.25
N CYS A 156 6.95 4.58 5.37
CA CYS A 156 6.11 4.53 6.56
C CYS A 156 6.94 4.80 7.81
N CYS A 157 6.27 5.23 8.87
CA CYS A 157 6.92 5.59 10.13
C CYS A 157 6.18 4.96 11.29
N PHE A 158 6.94 4.36 12.19
CA PHE A 158 6.50 3.83 13.46
C PHE A 158 7.14 4.65 14.57
N GLU A 159 6.34 5.52 15.18
CA GLU A 159 6.75 6.34 16.30
C GLU A 159 6.01 5.91 17.56
N LYS A 160 6.77 5.59 18.62
CA LYS A 160 6.31 5.40 19.99
C LYS A 160 7.22 6.21 20.91
N SER A 161 6.80 6.43 22.16
CA SER A 161 7.44 7.39 23.10
C SER A 161 8.97 7.39 23.13
N ASN A 162 9.63 6.22 23.00
CA ASN A 162 11.10 6.09 22.99
C ASN A 162 11.63 5.32 21.77
N PHE A 163 10.83 5.18 20.71
CA PHE A 163 11.15 4.38 19.55
C PHE A 163 10.72 5.10 18.28
N LEU A 164 11.68 5.32 17.39
CA LEU A 164 11.42 5.85 16.05
C LEU A 164 12.06 4.89 15.05
N GLU A 165 11.20 4.31 14.22
CA GLU A 165 11.59 3.52 13.06
C GLU A 165 10.90 4.09 11.84
N ILE A 166 11.69 4.44 10.84
CA ILE A 166 11.21 4.86 9.54
C ILE A 166 11.55 3.73 8.59
N ILE A 167 10.62 3.33 7.73
CA ILE A 167 10.83 2.26 6.76
C ILE A 167 10.66 2.84 5.36
N LEU A 168 11.70 2.69 4.55
CA LEU A 168 11.71 2.99 3.12
C LEU A 168 11.51 1.69 2.36
N GLN A 169 10.40 1.60 1.65
CA GLN A 169 10.13 0.52 0.70
C GLN A 169 10.55 0.98 -0.69
N LEU A 170 11.47 0.28 -1.32
CA LEU A 170 11.90 0.51 -2.69
C LEU A 170 11.47 -0.66 -3.55
N GLY A 171 10.64 -0.41 -4.56
CA GLY A 171 10.04 -1.48 -5.35
C GLY A 171 10.13 -1.29 -6.86
N TRP A 172 9.88 -2.38 -7.57
CA TRP A 172 9.78 -2.46 -9.03
C TRP A 172 8.56 -3.29 -9.42
N GLY A 173 8.04 -3.06 -10.62
CA GLY A 173 6.81 -3.71 -11.07
C GLY A 173 5.59 -3.29 -10.25
N GLN A 174 4.63 -4.21 -10.09
CA GLN A 174 3.34 -3.93 -9.46
C GLN A 174 3.41 -3.89 -7.92
N PRO A 175 3.04 -2.78 -7.26
CA PRO A 175 3.08 -2.63 -5.79
C PRO A 175 2.35 -3.75 -5.03
N GLN A 176 1.17 -4.16 -5.49
CA GLN A 176 0.39 -5.23 -4.86
C GLN A 176 1.08 -6.61 -4.87
N GLU A 177 1.92 -6.86 -5.88
CA GLU A 177 2.66 -8.12 -6.02
C GLU A 177 4.00 -8.06 -5.28
N ALA A 178 4.55 -6.86 -5.10
CA ALA A 178 5.82 -6.59 -4.45
C ALA A 178 5.79 -6.89 -2.94
N CYS A 179 4.70 -6.56 -2.24
CA CYS A 179 4.56 -6.72 -0.78
C CYS A 179 4.77 -8.17 -0.27
N TYR A 180 4.70 -9.18 -1.16
CA TYR A 180 4.95 -10.58 -0.81
C TYR A 180 5.89 -11.30 -1.78
N LYS A 181 6.64 -10.56 -2.62
CA LYS A 181 7.51 -11.11 -3.68
C LYS A 181 6.80 -12.12 -4.60
N ARG A 182 5.48 -12.06 -4.71
CA ARG A 182 4.68 -13.02 -5.49
C ARG A 182 4.87 -12.85 -7.00
N GLY A 183 5.27 -11.66 -7.42
CA GLY A 183 5.57 -11.35 -8.82
C GLY A 183 7.05 -11.48 -9.18
N PHE A 184 7.92 -12.02 -8.30
CA PHE A 184 9.35 -12.13 -8.60
C PHE A 184 9.59 -13.01 -9.85
N PRO A 185 10.43 -12.60 -10.81
CA PRO A 185 11.32 -11.42 -10.79
C PRO A 185 10.70 -10.12 -11.32
N ASN A 186 9.49 -10.14 -11.87
CA ASN A 186 8.85 -9.01 -12.55
C ASN A 186 8.36 -7.90 -11.59
N SER A 187 7.99 -8.26 -10.36
CA SER A 187 7.55 -7.34 -9.31
C SER A 187 8.20 -7.71 -7.97
N GLY A 188 8.68 -6.71 -7.22
CA GLY A 188 9.32 -6.94 -5.93
C GLY A 188 9.61 -5.65 -5.17
N SER A 189 9.99 -5.78 -3.89
CA SER A 189 10.44 -4.66 -3.07
C SER A 189 11.52 -5.04 -2.07
N GLU A 190 12.34 -4.06 -1.75
CA GLU A 190 13.36 -4.04 -0.71
C GLU A 190 12.86 -3.13 0.40
N PHE A 191 13.08 -3.52 1.67
CA PHE A 191 12.69 -2.71 2.82
C PHE A 191 13.93 -2.29 3.59
N ILE A 192 14.09 -0.99 3.77
CA ILE A 192 15.21 -0.38 4.48
C ILE A 192 14.65 0.30 5.72
N HIS A 193 15.19 -0.02 6.87
CA HIS A 193 14.76 0.45 8.18
C HIS A 193 15.78 1.45 8.69
N ALA A 194 15.34 2.62 9.11
CA ALA A 194 16.14 3.62 9.80
C ALA A 194 15.67 3.73 11.24
N VAL A 195 16.55 3.45 12.19
CA VAL A 195 16.26 3.47 13.63
C VAL A 195 17.18 4.42 14.36
N ILE A 196 16.74 4.90 15.53
CA ILE A 196 17.60 5.69 16.43
C ILE A 196 18.91 4.91 16.67
N PRO A 197 20.09 5.57 16.62
CA PRO A 197 21.37 4.89 16.80
C PRO A 197 21.41 3.99 18.04
N GLY A 198 21.91 2.77 17.86
CA GLY A 198 21.97 1.75 18.90
C GLY A 198 20.68 0.93 19.11
N ASN A 199 19.58 1.26 18.42
CA ASN A 199 18.38 0.43 18.38
C ASN A 199 18.42 -0.59 17.23
N TYR A 200 17.47 -1.52 17.25
CA TYR A 200 17.26 -2.50 16.18
C TYR A 200 15.84 -2.38 15.59
N PRO A 201 15.66 -2.67 14.29
CA PRO A 201 14.35 -2.75 13.65
C PRO A 201 13.43 -3.75 14.36
N ILE A 202 12.14 -3.43 14.48
CA ILE A 202 11.16 -4.35 15.10
C ILE A 202 10.15 -4.93 14.10
N GLY A 203 10.05 -4.35 12.90
CA GLY A 203 9.24 -4.88 11.81
C GLY A 203 7.77 -4.47 11.86
#